data_AF-A0A512C4Z2-F1
#
_entry.id   AF-A0A512C4Z2-F1
#
_cell.length_a   1.000
_cell.length_b   1.000
_cell.length_c   1.000
_cell.angle_alpha   90.00
_cell.angle_beta   90.00
_cell.angle_gamma   90.00
#
_symmetry.space_group_name_H-M   'P 1'
#
loop_
_entity.id
_entity.type
_entity.pdbx_description
1 polymer ?
#
loop_
_entity_poly.entity_id
_entity_poly.type
_entity_poly.pdbx_seq_one_letter_code
_entity_poly.pdbx_strand_id
1 'polypeptide(L)' 'MVVAGDLAHVISEWRLEGSGPDGEAFVETGLATDVMRRQRDGTWLYVIDLPDGVRTAEPQQPVPY' A
#
# COMPACT_ATOMS: atom_id res chain seq x y z
N MET A 1 -5.95 -3.63 12.19
CA MET A 1 -6.43 -4.80 11.42
C MET A 1 -7.80 -5.22 11.94
N VAL A 2 -8.73 -5.55 11.04
CA VAL A 2 -10.03 -6.16 11.36
C VAL A 2 -10.13 -7.49 10.63
N VAL A 3 -10.61 -8.54 11.30
CA VAL A 3 -10.71 -9.90 10.73
C VAL A 3 -12.17 -10.33 10.62
N ALA A 4 -12.54 -10.90 9.49
CA ALA A 4 -13.86 -11.49 9.23
C ALA A 4 -13.69 -12.84 8.52
N GLY A 5 -13.85 -13.93 9.28
CA GLY A 5 -13.61 -15.28 8.76
C GLY A 5 -12.15 -15.49 8.36
N ASP A 6 -11.93 -15.83 7.09
CA ASP A 6 -10.60 -15.98 6.50
C ASP A 6 -10.09 -14.69 5.84
N LEU A 7 -10.79 -13.57 5.97
CA LEU A 7 -10.36 -12.27 5.45
C LEU A 7 -9.88 -11.34 6.56
N ALA A 8 -8.92 -10.48 6.22
CA ALA A 8 -8.45 -9.40 7.08
C ALA A 8 -8.32 -8.10 6.28
N HIS A 9 -8.77 -6.99 6.85
CA HIS A 9 -8.45 -5.64 6.40
C HIS A 9 -7.32 -5.09 7.27
N VAL A 10 -6.20 -4.74 6.64
CA VAL A 10 -4.99 -4.22 7.28
C VAL A 10 -4.79 -2.77 6.84
N ILE A 11 -4.37 -1.92 7.77
CA ILE A 11 -3.87 -0.58 7.50
C ILE A 11 -2.46 -0.57 8.06
N SER A 12 -1.48 -0.20 7.26
CA SER A 12 -0.06 -0.24 7.63
C SER A 12 0.67 1.00 7.15
N GLU A 13 1.58 1.51 7.96
CA GLU A 13 2.56 2.52 7.53
C GLU A 13 3.75 1.79 6.93
N TRP A 14 4.27 2.30 5.82
CA TRP A 14 5.43 1.70 5.14
C TRP A 14 6.48 2.74 4.76
N ARG A 15 7.70 2.23 4.60
CA ARG A 15 8.88 2.97 4.14
C ARG A 15 9.67 2.08 3.20
N LEU A 16 9.94 2.57 1.99
CA LEU A 16 10.77 1.94 0.98
C LEU A 16 12.04 2.76 0.80
N GLU A 17 13.20 2.10 0.91
CA GLU A 17 14.50 2.73 0.67
C GLU A 17 15.21 1.95 -0.44
N GLY A 18 15.88 2.66 -1.34
CA GLY A 18 16.57 2.03 -2.45
C GLY A 18 17.49 2.97 -3.22
N SER A 19 18.06 2.44 -4.29
CA SER A 19 18.84 3.19 -5.27
C SER A 19 18.11 3.19 -6.61
N GLY A 20 17.96 4.37 -7.20
CA GLY A 20 17.37 4.55 -8.52
C GLY A 20 18.25 4.01 -9.65
N PRO A 21 17.74 3.97 -10.89
CA PRO A 21 18.52 3.55 -12.05
C PRO A 21 19.78 4.38 -12.33
N ASP A 22 19.81 5.62 -11.82
CA ASP A 22 20.95 6.54 -11.86
C ASP A 22 21.95 6.35 -10.71
N GLY A 23 21.64 5.46 -9.76
CA GLY A 23 22.43 5.22 -8.55
C GLY A 23 22.12 6.17 -7.40
N GLU A 24 21.22 7.14 -7.58
CA GLU A 24 20.82 8.06 -6.51
C GLU A 24 19.95 7.34 -5.47
N ALA A 25 20.15 7.67 -4.20
CA ALA A 25 19.33 7.09 -3.13
C ALA A 25 17.93 7.71 -3.13
N PHE A 26 16.91 6.89 -2.90
CA PHE A 26 15.54 7.35 -2.70
C PHE A 26 14.92 6.76 -1.43
N VAL A 27 13.97 7.51 -0.88
CA VAL A 27 13.11 7.09 0.22
C VAL A 27 11.68 7.44 -0.14
N GLU A 28 10.82 6.44 -0.13
CA GLU A 28 9.38 6.61 -0.26
C GLU A 28 8.68 6.14 1.03
N THR A 29 7.54 6.74 1.33
CA THR A 29 6.74 6.42 2.52
C THR A 29 5.27 6.52 2.19
N GLY A 30 4.44 5.74 2.88
CA GLY A 30 3.00 5.78 2.67
C GLY A 30 2.20 5.10 3.77
N LEU A 31 0.88 5.13 3.58
CA LEU A 31 -0.10 4.44 4.40
C LEU A 31 -0.91 3.52 3.48
N ALA A 32 -0.69 2.23 3.59
CA ALA A 32 -1.36 1.22 2.79
C ALA A 32 -2.71 0.83 3.39
N THR A 33 -3.59 0.32 2.52
CA THR A 33 -4.79 -0.41 2.92
C THR A 33 -4.86 -1.74 2.17
N ASP A 34 -4.78 -2.84 2.92
CA ASP A 34 -4.62 -4.16 2.33
C ASP A 34 -5.80 -5.05 2.69
N VAL A 35 -6.13 -5.98 1.80
CA VAL A 35 -7.02 -7.10 2.10
C VAL A 35 -6.21 -8.37 2.01
N MET A 36 -6.18 -9.15 3.07
CA MET A 36 -5.49 -10.43 3.12
C MET A 36 -6.48 -11.58 3.25
N ARG A 37 -6.12 -12.76 2.74
CA ARG A 37 -6.85 -14.01 2.95
C ARG A 37 -5.98 -15.07 3.62
N ARG A 38 -6.53 -15.73 4.64
CA ARG A 38 -5.94 -16.89 5.28
C ARG A 38 -6.15 -18.13 4.41
N GLN A 39 -5.06 -18.76 4.01
CA GLN A 39 -5.09 -19.99 3.25
C GLN A 39 -5.41 -21.18 4.17
N ARG A 40 -5.68 -22.35 3.56
CA ARG A 40 -5.99 -23.58 4.31
C ARG A 40 -4.84 -24.03 5.22
N ASP A 41 -3.60 -23.73 4.85
CA ASP A 41 -2.40 -24.01 5.65
C ASP A 41 -2.17 -22.98 6.78
N GLY A 42 -3.04 -21.98 6.91
CA GLY A 42 -3.00 -20.97 7.95
C GLY A 42 -2.18 -19.72 7.61
N THR A 43 -1.48 -19.70 6.47
CA THR A 43 -0.73 -18.54 5.98
C THR A 43 -1.66 -17.41 5.53
N TRP A 44 -1.22 -16.16 5.59
CA TRP A 44 -1.96 -15.01 5.07
C TRP A 44 -1.28 -14.51 3.80
N LEU A 45 -2.07 -14.31 2.74
CA LEU A 45 -1.61 -13.77 1.46
C LEU A 45 -2.43 -12.54 1.09
N TYR A 46 -1.83 -11.60 0.36
CA TYR A 46 -2.53 -10.44 -0.18
C TYR A 46 -3.59 -10.87 -1.21
N VAL A 47 -4.78 -10.31 -1.07
CA VAL A 47 -5.85 -10.31 -2.07
C VAL A 47 -5.87 -8.96 -2.78
N ILE A 48 -5.72 -7.88 -2.01
CA ILE A 48 -5.53 -6.51 -2.49
C ILE A 48 -4.36 -5.93 -1.72
N ASP A 49 -3.44 -5.30 -2.45
CA ASP A 49 -2.34 -4.48 -1.95
C ASP A 49 -2.54 -3.09 -2.55
N LEU A 50 -2.75 -2.09 -1.69
CA LEU A 50 -3.00 -0.71 -2.12
C LEU A 50 -2.08 0.22 -1.30
N PRO A 51 -0.83 0.42 -1.74
CA PRO A 51 0.21 1.10 -0.97
C PRO A 51 -0.10 2.58 -0.71
N ASP A 52 -0.84 3.22 -1.62
CA ASP A 52 -1.24 4.63 -1.47
C ASP A 52 -2.52 4.82 -0.64
N GLY A 53 -3.14 3.72 -0.18
CA GLY A 53 -4.40 3.75 0.53
C GLY A 53 -5.54 4.30 -0.35
N VAL A 54 -6.50 4.98 0.27
CA VAL A 54 -7.58 5.70 -0.42
C VAL A 54 -7.30 7.19 -0.57
N ARG A 55 -6.04 7.62 -0.57
CA ARG A 55 -5.71 9.02 -0.90
C ARG A 55 -6.20 9.29 -2.32
N THR A 56 -7.32 9.99 -2.44
CA THR A 56 -7.68 10.63 -3.70
C THR A 56 -6.58 11.61 -4.02
N ALA A 57 -6.03 11.54 -5.24
CA ALA A 57 -5.14 12.58 -5.74
C ALA A 57 -5.78 13.95 -5.42
N GLU A 58 -5.00 14.87 -4.87
CA GLU A 58 -5.44 16.27 -4.83
C GLU A 58 -5.82 16.65 -6.27
N PRO A 59 -6.97 17.30 -6.50
CA PRO A 59 -7.34 17.70 -7.86
C PRO A 59 -6.17 18.47 -8.45
N GLN A 60 -5.64 17.92 -9.54
CA GLN A 60 -4.48 18.47 -10.23
C GLN A 60 -4.80 19.92 -10.57
N GLN A 61 -4.02 20.85 -10.03
CA GLN A 61 -4.25 22.27 -10.21
C GLN A 61 -4.27 22.53 -11.72
N PRO A 62 -5.34 23.14 -12.28
CA PRO A 62 -5.44 23.32 -13.72
C PRO A 62 -4.22 24.14 -14.18
N VAL A 63 -3.50 23.60 -15.17
CA VAL A 63 -2.42 24.33 -15.84
C VAL A 63 -3.04 25.58 -16.47
N PRO A 64 -2.65 26.80 -16.07
CA PRO A 64 -3.08 28.00 -16.76
C PRO A 64 -2.55 27.96 -18.20
N TYR A 65 -3.41 28.34 -19.15
CA TYR A 65 -3.06 28.49 -20.55
C TYR A 65 -2.12 29.66 -20.79
#